data_AF-A0A3N8Q9U0-F1
#
_entry.id   AF-A0A3N8Q9U0-F1
#
_cell.length_a   1.000
_cell.length_b   1.000
_cell.length_c   1.000
_cell.angle_alpha   90.00
_cell.angle_beta   90.00
_cell.angle_gamma   90.00
#
_symmetry.space_group_name_H-M   'P 1'
#
loop_
_entity.id
_entity.type
_entity.pdbx_description
1 polymer ?
#
loop_
_entity_poly.entity_id
_entity_poly.type
_entity_poly.pdbx_seq_one_letter_code
_entity_poly.pdbx_strand_id
1 'polypeptide(L)'
;MTLEDFLIEARRLARPSHQYRFAEDGEPVTGYWHGVEAGALCLSVEREGTWLNVYLDADGASGRVETATQPVRSERPLYRTDATSLPPIEAVFRFGPAAIDAYLDAHGWQRDWGFNSNFKGIAAHDYEREWMAQCPLYTGGVVAVAGGWNMPWPDDDELIGLDLVLWTFEESEPWVEVFSDGGRYSVIQRIT
;
A
#
# COMPACT_ATOMS: atom_id res chain seq x y z
N MET A 1 27.11 0.24 0.21
CA MET A 1 26.02 -0.72 0.46
C MET A 1 25.77 -1.53 -0.80
N THR A 2 25.41 -2.79 -0.62
CA THR A 2 25.06 -3.79 -1.63
C THR A 2 23.54 -4.03 -1.61
N LEU A 3 23.02 -4.79 -2.58
CA LEU A 3 21.61 -5.21 -2.57
C LEU A 3 21.25 -5.98 -1.28
N GLU A 4 22.11 -6.88 -0.82
CA GLU A 4 21.83 -7.64 0.42
C GLU A 4 21.75 -6.70 1.64
N ASP A 5 22.58 -5.66 1.71
CA ASP A 5 22.48 -4.67 2.78
C ASP A 5 21.09 -3.98 2.75
N PHE A 6 20.60 -3.61 1.57
CA PHE A 6 19.26 -3.04 1.40
C PHE A 6 18.16 -4.03 1.83
N LEU A 7 18.24 -5.29 1.41
CA LEU A 7 17.26 -6.32 1.80
C LEU A 7 17.26 -6.56 3.31
N ILE A 8 18.42 -6.53 3.97
CA ILE A 8 18.51 -6.65 5.43
C ILE A 8 17.78 -5.48 6.11
N GLU A 9 18.04 -4.23 5.69
CA GLU A 9 17.39 -3.07 6.29
C GLU A 9 15.88 -3.03 5.97
N ALA A 10 15.49 -3.39 4.74
CA ALA A 10 14.10 -3.51 4.34
C ALA A 10 13.32 -4.52 5.17
N ARG A 11 13.90 -5.69 5.47
CA ARG A 11 13.28 -6.72 6.32
C ARG A 11 13.03 -6.21 7.75
N ARG A 12 13.86 -5.31 8.28
CA ARG A 12 13.64 -4.68 9.59
C ARG A 12 12.48 -3.69 9.59
N LEU A 13 12.23 -3.08 8.44
CA LEU A 13 11.15 -2.12 8.21
C LEU A 13 9.90 -2.80 7.61
N ALA A 14 9.93 -4.11 7.39
CA ALA A 14 8.82 -4.83 6.79
C ALA A 14 7.58 -4.72 7.68
N ARG A 15 6.43 -4.50 7.05
CA ARG A 15 5.15 -4.37 7.73
C ARG A 15 4.28 -5.60 7.45
N PRO A 16 3.53 -6.11 8.44
CA PRO A 16 2.51 -7.12 8.17
C PRO A 16 1.47 -6.53 7.22
N SER A 17 0.98 -7.35 6.31
CA SER A 17 -0.11 -7.00 5.42
C SER A 17 -1.00 -8.19 5.18
N HIS A 18 -2.14 -7.95 4.56
CA HIS A 18 -3.01 -8.99 4.07
C HIS A 18 -3.35 -8.72 2.63
N GLN A 19 -3.30 -9.76 1.81
CA GLN A 19 -3.72 -9.70 0.40
C GLN A 19 -5.12 -10.28 0.27
N TYR A 20 -5.96 -9.59 -0.48
CA TYR A 20 -7.31 -10.02 -0.81
C TYR A 20 -7.35 -10.47 -2.26
N ARG A 21 -7.99 -11.62 -2.50
CA ARG A 21 -8.39 -12.08 -3.84
C ARG A 21 -9.86 -12.47 -3.81
N PHE A 22 -10.46 -12.70 -4.97
CA PHE A 22 -11.79 -13.29 -5.02
C PHE A 22 -11.80 -14.65 -4.32
N ALA A 23 -12.80 -14.85 -3.46
CA ALA A 23 -12.98 -16.09 -2.75
C ALA A 23 -13.52 -17.16 -3.70
N GLU A 24 -12.99 -18.37 -3.57
CA GLU A 24 -13.53 -19.57 -4.21
C GLU A 24 -14.57 -20.25 -3.31
N ASP A 25 -15.31 -21.21 -3.86
CA ASP A 25 -16.37 -21.91 -3.14
C ASP A 25 -15.85 -22.57 -1.85
N GLY A 26 -16.44 -22.19 -0.71
CA GLY A 26 -16.12 -22.74 0.60
C GLY A 26 -15.02 -22.00 1.37
N GLU A 27 -14.39 -20.98 0.77
CA GLU A 27 -13.42 -20.15 1.47
C GLU A 27 -14.09 -19.15 2.43
N PRO A 28 -13.46 -18.82 3.57
CA PRO A 28 -14.03 -17.86 4.50
C PRO A 28 -14.03 -16.46 3.90
N VAL A 29 -15.21 -15.85 3.82
CA VAL A 29 -15.35 -14.50 3.28
C VAL A 29 -14.93 -13.47 4.32
N THR A 30 -13.95 -12.65 3.96
CA THR A 30 -13.32 -11.62 4.81
C THR A 30 -13.41 -10.23 4.19
N GLY A 31 -13.98 -10.12 2.99
CA GLY A 31 -14.24 -8.87 2.31
C GLY A 31 -15.28 -9.02 1.20
N TYR A 32 -15.69 -7.89 0.64
CA TYR A 32 -16.58 -7.79 -0.52
C TYR A 32 -16.11 -6.65 -1.39
N TRP A 33 -15.92 -6.93 -2.67
CA TRP A 33 -15.65 -5.94 -3.70
C TRP A 33 -16.94 -5.38 -4.27
N HIS A 34 -17.03 -4.06 -4.40
CA HIS A 34 -18.21 -3.37 -4.94
C HIS A 34 -17.93 -2.60 -6.23
N GLY A 35 -16.66 -2.41 -6.61
CA GLY A 35 -16.24 -1.68 -7.81
C GLY A 35 -15.60 -0.34 -7.48
N VAL A 36 -15.16 0.38 -8.51
CA VAL A 36 -14.61 1.74 -8.37
C VAL A 36 -15.50 2.75 -9.07
N GLU A 37 -16.69 2.99 -8.50
CA GLU A 37 -17.66 3.96 -9.02
C GLU A 37 -17.75 5.20 -8.11
N ALA A 38 -17.74 6.38 -8.72
CA ALA A 38 -17.85 7.65 -8.01
C ALA A 38 -19.19 7.76 -7.24
N GLY A 39 -19.13 8.14 -5.96
CA GLY A 39 -20.31 8.22 -5.10
C GLY A 39 -20.83 6.89 -4.56
N ALA A 40 -20.15 5.77 -4.85
CA ALA A 40 -20.58 4.43 -4.48
C ALA A 40 -19.70 3.81 -3.37
N LEU A 41 -20.17 2.69 -2.82
CA LEU A 41 -19.33 1.83 -1.99
C LEU A 41 -18.30 1.13 -2.88
N CYS A 42 -17.04 1.12 -2.47
CA CYS A 42 -15.94 0.48 -3.18
C CYS A 42 -15.57 -0.88 -2.58
N LEU A 43 -15.40 -0.92 -1.26
CA LEU A 43 -14.93 -2.12 -0.56
C LEU A 43 -15.55 -2.23 0.82
N SER A 44 -15.87 -3.46 1.25
CA SER A 44 -16.19 -3.79 2.64
C SER A 44 -15.23 -4.87 3.11
N VAL A 45 -14.36 -4.60 4.11
CA VAL A 45 -13.39 -5.59 4.63
C VAL A 45 -13.41 -5.70 6.14
N GLU A 46 -13.12 -6.90 6.65
CA GLU A 46 -12.94 -7.14 8.07
C GLU A 46 -11.54 -6.73 8.51
N ARG A 47 -11.46 -5.97 9.61
CA ARG A 47 -10.24 -5.61 10.31
C ARG A 47 -10.48 -5.60 11.82
N GLU A 48 -9.76 -6.44 12.56
CA GLU A 48 -9.73 -6.46 14.03
C GLU A 48 -11.13 -6.58 14.67
N GLY A 49 -12.01 -7.37 14.08
CA GLY A 49 -13.38 -7.59 14.53
C GLY A 49 -14.38 -6.52 14.10
N THR A 50 -13.95 -5.53 13.30
CA THR A 50 -14.80 -4.46 12.76
C THR A 50 -14.82 -4.50 11.24
N TRP A 51 -15.94 -4.17 10.62
CA TRP A 51 -16.05 -4.01 9.17
C TRP A 51 -15.79 -2.57 8.77
N LEU A 52 -14.86 -2.37 7.83
CA LEU A 52 -14.58 -1.09 7.21
C LEU A 52 -15.27 -1.04 5.85
N ASN A 53 -16.21 -0.12 5.68
CA ASN A 53 -16.89 0.16 4.42
C ASN A 53 -16.31 1.44 3.82
N VAL A 54 -15.66 1.33 2.67
CA VAL A 54 -14.97 2.43 1.99
C VAL A 54 -15.87 2.96 0.89
N TYR A 55 -16.41 4.16 1.08
CA TYR A 55 -17.22 4.87 0.09
C TYR A 55 -16.37 5.89 -0.65
N LEU A 56 -16.56 5.98 -1.95
CA LEU A 56 -15.94 6.99 -2.79
C LEU A 56 -16.86 8.19 -2.89
N ASP A 57 -16.30 9.39 -2.87
CA ASP A 57 -17.07 10.59 -3.11
C ASP A 57 -17.23 10.83 -4.63
N ALA A 58 -18.25 11.62 -4.99
CA ALA A 58 -18.56 11.92 -6.39
C ALA A 58 -17.53 12.83 -7.07
N ASP A 59 -16.58 13.38 -6.31
CA ASP A 59 -15.52 14.26 -6.81
C ASP A 59 -14.40 13.50 -7.55
N GLY A 60 -14.35 12.18 -7.42
CA GLY A 60 -13.33 11.33 -8.04
C GLY A 60 -11.93 11.46 -7.43
N ALA A 61 -11.81 12.07 -6.26
CA ALA A 61 -10.52 12.30 -5.59
C ALA A 61 -10.50 11.79 -4.14
N SER A 62 -11.65 11.77 -3.47
CA SER A 62 -11.75 11.49 -2.05
C SER A 62 -12.82 10.44 -1.71
N GLY A 63 -13.08 10.26 -0.42
CA GLY A 63 -14.05 9.30 0.07
C GLY A 63 -14.08 9.27 1.60
N ARG A 64 -14.81 8.30 2.14
CA ARG A 64 -14.93 8.10 3.59
C ARG A 64 -14.95 6.63 3.97
N VAL A 65 -14.60 6.37 5.22
CA VAL A 65 -14.69 5.04 5.82
C VAL A 65 -15.79 5.05 6.88
N GLU A 66 -16.68 4.07 6.80
CA GLU A 66 -17.69 3.80 7.82
C GLU A 66 -17.37 2.47 8.51
N THR A 67 -17.37 2.48 9.84
CA THR A 67 -17.18 1.26 10.64
C THR A 67 -18.52 0.62 10.99
N ALA A 68 -18.63 -0.69 10.82
CA ALA A 68 -19.84 -1.45 11.14
C ALA A 68 -19.53 -2.79 11.82
N THR A 69 -20.55 -3.38 12.45
CA THR A 69 -20.46 -4.73 13.03
C THR A 69 -20.72 -5.84 12.01
N GLN A 70 -21.18 -5.49 10.82
CA GLN A 70 -21.50 -6.43 9.72
C GLN A 70 -21.04 -5.84 8.38
N PRO A 71 -20.70 -6.70 7.40
CA PRO A 71 -20.30 -6.24 6.07
C PRO A 71 -21.49 -5.69 5.29
N VAL A 72 -21.21 -4.78 4.37
CA VAL A 72 -22.07 -4.60 3.19
C VAL A 72 -21.67 -5.66 2.16
N ARG A 73 -22.57 -6.61 1.91
CA ARG A 73 -22.31 -7.77 1.04
C ARG A 73 -22.47 -7.41 -0.44
N SER A 74 -21.71 -8.12 -1.28
CA SER A 74 -21.86 -8.13 -2.74
C SER A 74 -21.72 -9.56 -3.28
N GLU A 75 -22.01 -9.74 -4.57
CA GLU A 75 -21.79 -11.00 -5.29
C GLU A 75 -20.30 -11.27 -5.58
N ARG A 76 -19.38 -10.42 -5.12
CA ARG A 76 -17.93 -10.53 -5.33
C ARG A 76 -17.22 -10.67 -3.98
N PRO A 77 -17.33 -11.84 -3.32
CA PRO A 77 -16.69 -12.08 -2.03
C PRO A 77 -15.17 -12.15 -2.15
N LEU A 78 -14.48 -11.73 -1.09
CA LEU A 78 -13.02 -11.74 -1.00
C LEU A 78 -12.54 -12.66 0.12
N TYR A 79 -11.45 -13.35 -0.17
CA TYR A 79 -10.68 -14.15 0.77
C TYR A 79 -9.33 -13.46 1.05
N ARG A 80 -8.91 -13.51 2.31
CA ARG A 80 -7.71 -12.84 2.82
C ARG A 80 -6.63 -13.86 3.14
N THR A 81 -5.39 -13.54 2.75
CA THR A 81 -4.18 -14.27 3.17
C THR A 81 -3.19 -13.33 3.83
N ASP A 82 -2.50 -13.83 4.85
CA ASP A 82 -1.39 -13.12 5.49
C ASP A 82 -0.24 -12.93 4.51
N ALA A 83 0.38 -11.76 4.55
CA ALA A 83 1.51 -11.39 3.73
C ALA A 83 2.47 -10.48 4.52
N THR A 84 3.62 -10.19 3.91
CA THR A 84 4.59 -9.22 4.43
C THR A 84 4.94 -8.28 3.31
N SER A 85 4.89 -6.97 3.59
CA SER A 85 5.24 -5.92 2.64
C SER A 85 6.61 -5.36 3.01
N LEU A 86 7.58 -5.45 2.09
CA LEU A 86 8.82 -4.67 2.25
C LEU A 86 8.54 -3.20 1.87
N PRO A 87 9.26 -2.26 2.49
CA PRO A 87 9.14 -0.85 2.17
C PRO A 87 9.57 -0.51 0.73
N PRO A 88 8.99 0.52 0.10
CA PRO A 88 9.60 1.14 -1.06
C PRO A 88 10.98 1.74 -0.70
N ILE A 89 11.81 2.04 -1.70
CA ILE A 89 13.17 2.56 -1.48
C ILE A 89 13.18 3.88 -0.71
N GLU A 90 12.18 4.74 -0.90
CA GLU A 90 11.97 6.00 -0.20
C GLU A 90 11.80 5.78 1.30
N ALA A 91 11.06 4.74 1.71
CA ALA A 91 10.91 4.41 3.11
C ALA A 91 12.21 3.83 3.70
N VAL A 92 13.00 3.09 2.92
CA VAL A 92 14.34 2.66 3.34
C VAL A 92 15.27 3.86 3.50
N PHE A 93 15.24 4.82 2.58
CA PHE A 93 16.00 6.07 2.69
C PHE A 93 15.59 6.89 3.90
N ARG A 94 14.28 7.01 4.14
CA ARG A 94 13.73 7.84 5.21
C ARG A 94 13.92 7.25 6.60
N PHE A 95 13.74 5.94 6.79
CA PHE A 95 13.76 5.29 8.10
C PHE A 95 15.00 4.42 8.35
N GLY A 96 15.86 4.28 7.34
CA GLY A 96 17.08 3.49 7.44
C GLY A 96 18.12 4.06 8.41
N PRO A 97 19.06 3.22 8.86
CA PRO A 97 20.09 3.58 9.83
C PRO A 97 21.15 4.51 9.24
N ALA A 98 22.11 4.97 10.04
CA ALA A 98 23.20 5.86 9.62
C ALA A 98 24.06 5.33 8.44
N ALA A 99 24.05 4.02 8.19
CA ALA A 99 24.69 3.45 7.00
C ALA A 99 24.02 3.90 5.68
N ILE A 100 22.70 4.13 5.71
CA ILE A 100 21.95 4.70 4.58
C ILE A 100 22.36 6.16 4.36
N ASP A 101 22.55 6.95 5.43
CA ASP A 101 23.07 8.33 5.28
C ASP A 101 24.42 8.36 4.57
N ALA A 102 25.38 7.54 5.05
CA ALA A 102 26.69 7.44 4.42
C ALA A 102 26.61 6.99 2.96
N TYR A 103 25.63 6.13 2.62
CA TYR A 103 25.40 5.70 1.25
C TYR A 103 24.83 6.82 0.38
N LEU A 104 23.84 7.58 0.87
CA LEU A 104 23.25 8.71 0.17
C LEU A 104 24.30 9.82 -0.04
N ASP A 105 25.06 10.17 1.00
CA ASP A 105 26.13 11.17 0.96
C ASP A 105 27.20 10.80 -0.09
N ALA A 106 27.60 9.53 -0.14
CA ALA A 106 28.57 9.04 -1.13
C ALA A 106 28.08 9.16 -2.58
N HIS A 107 26.77 9.28 -2.79
CA HIS A 107 26.14 9.51 -4.10
C HIS A 107 25.63 10.94 -4.28
N GLY A 108 25.95 11.85 -3.35
CA GLY A 108 25.52 13.25 -3.39
C GLY A 108 24.00 13.42 -3.34
N TRP A 109 23.31 12.56 -2.57
CA TRP A 109 21.86 12.54 -2.46
C TRP A 109 21.40 12.86 -1.04
N GLN A 110 20.17 13.37 -0.88
CA GLN A 110 19.56 13.65 0.42
C GLN A 110 18.30 12.80 0.60
N ARG A 111 17.92 12.53 1.86
CA ARG A 111 16.77 11.66 2.18
C ARG A 111 15.44 12.18 1.61
N ASP A 112 15.29 13.50 1.49
CA ASP A 112 14.07 14.21 1.09
C ASP A 112 13.99 14.53 -0.41
N TRP A 113 15.00 14.16 -1.21
CA TRP A 113 15.00 14.45 -2.65
C TRP A 113 14.12 13.49 -3.47
N GLY A 114 13.51 12.49 -2.83
CA GLY A 114 12.86 11.36 -3.49
C GLY A 114 13.86 10.46 -4.21
N PHE A 115 13.48 9.21 -4.46
CA PHE A 115 14.27 8.34 -5.33
C PHE A 115 13.80 8.50 -6.78
N ASN A 116 14.74 8.51 -7.73
CA ASN A 116 14.43 8.56 -9.16
C ASN A 116 15.63 8.13 -10.00
N SER A 117 15.46 8.11 -11.32
CA SER A 117 16.48 7.69 -12.29
C SER A 117 17.77 8.53 -12.30
N ASN A 118 17.78 9.71 -11.66
CA ASN A 118 19.01 10.49 -11.50
C ASN A 118 19.93 9.96 -10.40
N PHE A 119 19.41 9.18 -9.43
CA PHE A 119 20.23 8.57 -8.39
C PHE A 119 21.24 7.58 -8.98
N LYS A 120 22.52 7.69 -8.62
CA LYS A 120 23.60 6.90 -9.26
C LYS A 120 24.01 5.62 -8.52
N GLY A 121 23.33 5.29 -7.42
CA GLY A 121 23.61 4.08 -6.65
C GLY A 121 22.88 2.85 -7.18
N ILE A 122 23.61 1.97 -7.89
CA ILE A 122 23.06 0.77 -8.54
C ILE A 122 22.31 -0.12 -7.55
N ALA A 123 22.84 -0.32 -6.34
CA ALA A 123 22.20 -1.18 -5.33
C ALA A 123 20.79 -0.71 -4.92
N ALA A 124 20.52 0.60 -4.93
CA ALA A 124 19.18 1.11 -4.65
C ALA A 124 18.20 0.82 -5.81
N HIS A 125 18.65 0.95 -7.06
CA HIS A 125 17.87 0.54 -8.25
C HIS A 125 17.62 -0.97 -8.26
N ASP A 126 18.61 -1.76 -7.83
CA ASP A 126 18.45 -3.21 -7.72
C ASP A 126 17.38 -3.56 -6.68
N TYR A 127 17.41 -2.88 -5.53
CA TYR A 127 16.40 -3.05 -4.49
C TYR A 127 15.01 -2.61 -4.94
N GLU A 128 14.88 -1.48 -5.63
CA GLU A 128 13.59 -1.02 -6.17
C GLU A 128 12.96 -2.09 -7.06
N ARG A 129 13.76 -2.73 -7.94
CA ARG A 129 13.25 -3.82 -8.79
C ARG A 129 12.81 -5.04 -8.00
N GLU A 130 13.53 -5.41 -6.94
CA GLU A 130 13.10 -6.48 -6.02
C GLU A 130 11.79 -6.12 -5.32
N TRP A 131 11.64 -4.87 -4.86
CA TRP A 131 10.40 -4.39 -4.25
C TRP A 131 9.23 -4.40 -5.25
N MET A 132 9.44 -3.94 -6.48
CA MET A 132 8.42 -3.98 -7.53
C MET A 132 7.99 -5.41 -7.85
N ALA A 133 8.93 -6.36 -7.89
CA ALA A 133 8.65 -7.77 -8.21
C ALA A 133 7.74 -8.51 -7.20
N GLN A 134 7.49 -7.93 -6.03
CA GLN A 134 6.59 -8.47 -5.00
C GLN A 134 5.40 -7.55 -4.69
N CYS A 135 5.41 -6.31 -5.18
CA CYS A 135 4.36 -5.34 -4.88
C CYS A 135 3.12 -5.65 -5.74
N PRO A 136 1.93 -5.85 -5.12
CA PRO A 136 0.73 -6.24 -5.85
C PRO A 136 0.32 -5.33 -7.01
N LEU A 137 0.71 -4.05 -6.94
CA LEU A 137 0.54 -3.09 -8.03
C LEU A 137 1.14 -3.58 -9.35
N TYR A 138 2.30 -4.25 -9.31
CA TYR A 138 3.03 -4.67 -10.51
C TYR A 138 2.85 -6.16 -10.84
N THR A 139 2.52 -6.99 -9.84
CA THR A 139 2.40 -8.45 -10.04
C THR A 139 0.99 -8.88 -10.45
N GLY A 140 -0.03 -8.10 -10.10
CA GLY A 140 -1.44 -8.48 -10.31
C GLY A 140 -1.89 -9.67 -9.46
N GLY A 141 -3.10 -10.17 -9.71
CA GLY A 141 -3.69 -11.33 -9.02
C GLY A 141 -4.22 -11.05 -7.61
N VAL A 142 -4.10 -9.80 -7.14
CA VAL A 142 -4.58 -9.31 -5.84
C VAL A 142 -5.60 -8.21 -6.12
N VAL A 143 -6.75 -8.28 -5.46
CA VAL A 143 -7.84 -7.30 -5.57
C VAL A 143 -7.53 -6.06 -4.72
N ALA A 144 -7.03 -6.27 -3.50
CA ALA A 144 -6.65 -5.22 -2.58
C ALA A 144 -5.63 -5.75 -1.54
N VAL A 145 -4.93 -4.83 -0.87
CA VAL A 145 -4.15 -5.12 0.33
C VAL A 145 -4.67 -4.32 1.52
N ALA A 146 -4.56 -4.88 2.72
CA ALA A 146 -4.71 -4.14 3.97
C ALA A 146 -3.39 -4.18 4.76
N GLY A 147 -2.96 -3.05 5.31
CA GLY A 147 -1.65 -2.94 5.95
C GLY A 147 -0.49 -2.83 4.95
N GLY A 148 0.73 -2.94 5.45
CA GLY A 148 1.94 -2.89 4.63
C GLY A 148 2.41 -1.48 4.28
N TRP A 149 3.02 -1.36 3.11
CA TRP A 149 3.51 -0.13 2.51
C TRP A 149 2.81 0.16 1.18
N ASN A 150 2.53 1.43 0.91
CA ASN A 150 2.03 1.90 -0.38
C ASN A 150 3.19 2.27 -1.32
N MET A 151 2.87 2.48 -2.60
CA MET A 151 3.79 3.14 -3.52
C MET A 151 3.93 4.62 -3.13
N PRO A 152 5.15 5.17 -3.03
CA PRO A 152 5.34 6.59 -2.82
C PRO A 152 5.01 7.35 -4.11
N TRP A 153 4.32 8.47 -3.96
CA TRP A 153 3.99 9.38 -5.05
C TRP A 153 4.75 10.70 -4.89
N PRO A 154 5.07 11.42 -5.98
CA PRO A 154 5.86 12.66 -5.91
C PRO A 154 5.31 13.74 -4.97
N ASP A 155 4.00 13.74 -4.70
CA ASP A 155 3.32 14.74 -3.86
C ASP A 155 2.93 14.21 -2.45
N ASP A 156 3.41 13.01 -2.07
CA ASP A 156 2.90 12.24 -0.92
C ASP A 156 3.88 12.13 0.26
N ASP A 157 4.84 13.03 0.38
CA ASP A 157 5.87 12.95 1.44
C ASP A 157 5.30 12.88 2.87
N GLU A 158 4.05 13.32 3.06
CA GLU A 158 3.32 13.27 4.33
C GLU A 158 2.67 11.91 4.61
N LEU A 159 2.39 11.08 3.60
CA LEU A 159 1.68 9.80 3.75
C LEU A 159 2.58 8.64 4.18
N ILE A 160 3.88 8.70 3.89
CA ILE A 160 4.82 7.60 4.18
C ILE A 160 4.94 7.26 5.68
N GLY A 161 4.53 8.19 6.55
CA GLY A 161 4.48 8.01 8.00
C GLY A 161 3.14 7.48 8.52
N LEU A 162 2.10 7.42 7.69
CA LEU A 162 0.77 6.96 8.08
C LEU A 162 0.65 5.43 7.99
N ASP A 163 -0.35 4.91 8.68
CA ASP A 163 -0.73 3.50 8.58
C ASP A 163 -1.57 3.31 7.31
N LEU A 164 -1.04 2.55 6.36
CA LEU A 164 -1.83 2.09 5.22
C LEU A 164 -2.89 1.10 5.71
N VAL A 165 -4.15 1.48 5.59
CA VAL A 165 -5.29 0.65 5.99
C VAL A 165 -5.73 -0.23 4.84
N LEU A 166 -5.80 0.32 3.64
CA LEU A 166 -6.27 -0.37 2.45
C LEU A 166 -5.64 0.23 1.19
N TRP A 167 -5.39 -0.61 0.17
CA TRP A 167 -5.03 -0.18 -1.18
C TRP A 167 -5.61 -1.16 -2.21
N THR A 168 -6.35 -0.67 -3.22
CA THR A 168 -7.02 -1.50 -4.25
C THR A 168 -6.24 -1.58 -5.56
N PHE A 169 -6.44 -2.67 -6.32
CA PHE A 169 -5.80 -2.93 -7.62
C PHE A 169 -6.75 -3.50 -8.68
N GLU A 170 -7.86 -4.11 -8.27
CA GLU A 170 -8.88 -4.62 -9.19
C GLU A 170 -9.51 -3.49 -10.01
N GLU A 171 -9.88 -3.80 -11.26
CA GLU A 171 -10.43 -2.84 -12.24
C GLU A 171 -9.46 -1.72 -12.69
N SER A 172 -8.17 -1.83 -12.31
CA SER A 172 -7.15 -0.80 -12.60
C SER A 172 -7.56 0.56 -12.00
N GLU A 173 -7.03 1.67 -12.52
CA GLU A 173 -7.25 2.99 -11.95
C GLU A 173 -8.73 3.44 -11.99
N PRO A 174 -9.19 4.19 -10.97
CA PRO A 174 -8.37 4.75 -9.91
C PRO A 174 -8.04 3.74 -8.80
N TRP A 175 -6.79 3.75 -8.33
CA TRP A 175 -6.44 3.01 -7.12
C TRP A 175 -6.96 3.76 -5.90
N VAL A 176 -7.68 3.06 -5.04
CA VAL A 176 -8.22 3.61 -3.81
C VAL A 176 -7.27 3.25 -2.68
N GLU A 177 -6.68 4.26 -2.06
CA GLU A 177 -5.86 4.13 -0.86
C GLU A 177 -6.60 4.69 0.35
N VAL A 178 -6.48 4.00 1.48
CA VAL A 178 -7.01 4.43 2.77
C VAL A 178 -5.87 4.48 3.76
N PHE A 179 -5.65 5.63 4.37
CA PHE A 179 -4.65 5.85 5.42
C PHE A 179 -5.33 6.14 6.75
N SER A 180 -4.63 5.87 7.85
CA SER A 180 -5.04 6.27 9.20
C SER A 180 -3.91 6.95 9.95
N ASP A 181 -4.25 8.01 10.68
CA ASP A 181 -3.37 8.66 11.67
C ASP A 181 -3.59 8.14 13.11
N GLY A 182 -4.43 7.10 13.27
CA GLY A 182 -4.85 6.54 14.55
C GLY A 182 -6.16 7.13 15.10
N GLY A 183 -6.65 8.23 14.54
CA GLY A 183 -7.93 8.85 14.91
C GLY A 183 -8.89 9.08 13.75
N ARG A 184 -8.39 9.24 12.52
CA ARG A 184 -9.17 9.52 11.32
C ARG A 184 -8.65 8.71 10.14
N TYR A 185 -9.57 8.45 9.20
CA TYR A 185 -9.24 7.88 7.90
C TYR A 185 -9.17 8.95 6.83
N SER A 186 -8.19 8.82 5.94
CA SER A 186 -8.10 9.58 4.69
C SER A 186 -8.25 8.61 3.53
N VAL A 187 -9.19 8.88 2.63
CA VAL A 187 -9.39 8.09 1.40
C VAL A 187 -8.90 8.91 0.22
N ILE A 188 -8.05 8.31 -0.61
CA ILE A 188 -7.44 8.94 -1.79
C ILE A 188 -7.72 8.06 -3.00
N GLN A 189 -8.14 8.68 -4.10
CA GLN A 189 -8.28 8.03 -5.40
C GLN A 189 -7.13 8.46 -6.32
N ARG A 190 -6.38 7.52 -6.89
CA ARG A 190 -5.18 7.80 -7.70
C ARG A 190 -5.30 7.34 -9.15
N ILE A 191 -4.88 8.23 -10.04
CA ILE A 191 -4.82 8.06 -11.49
C ILE A 191 -3.41 8.47 -11.93
N THR A 192 -2.80 7.75 -12.88
CA THR A 192 -1.49 8.10 -13.47
C THR A 192 -1.59 8.81 -14.81
#